data_AF-A0A7Y6ZZX5-F1
#
_entry.id   AF-A0A7Y6ZZX5-F1
#
_cell.length_a   1.000
_cell.length_b   1.000
_cell.length_c   1.000
_cell.angle_alpha   90.00
_cell.angle_beta   90.00
_cell.angle_gamma   90.00
#
_symmetry.space_group_name_H-M   'P 1'
#
loop_
_entity.id
_entity.type
_entity.pdbx_description
1 polymer ?
#
loop_
_entity_poly.entity_id
_entity_poly.type
_entity_poly.pdbx_seq_one_letter_code
_entity_poly.pdbx_strand_id
1 'polypeptide(L)' 'MSLDGLVVREARDGDYASLVALEQKVIAAERPYNTSLKKEDAYYYDIEKLISDHDSRLVVGEVSGAIIATGYVQ' A
#
# COMPACT_ATOMS: atom_id res chain seq x y z
N MET A 1 -16.36 17.20 -0.21
CA MET A 1 -15.32 16.48 0.54
C MET A 1 -14.02 17.20 0.25
N SER A 2 -13.38 17.82 1.24
CA SER A 2 -12.10 18.51 1.04
C SER A 2 -10.95 17.54 1.32
N LEU A 3 -9.91 17.55 0.49
CA LEU A 3 -8.70 16.75 0.67
C LEU A 3 -7.62 17.54 1.40
N ASP A 4 -8.02 18.43 2.30
CA ASP A 4 -7.11 19.36 2.98
C ASP A 4 -5.99 18.59 3.70
N GLY A 5 -4.75 18.95 3.39
CA GLY A 5 -3.57 18.33 3.98
C GLY A 5 -3.17 16.98 3.36
N LEU A 6 -3.88 16.48 2.35
CA LEU A 6 -3.46 15.30 1.59
C LEU A 6 -2.29 15.67 0.67
N VAL A 7 -1.16 14.99 0.86
CA VAL A 7 -0.01 15.03 -0.03
C VAL A 7 0.12 13.68 -0.71
N VAL A 8 0.12 13.66 -2.04
CA VAL A 8 0.44 12.46 -2.82
C VAL A 8 1.88 12.55 -3.27
N ARG A 9 2.66 11.49 -3.00
CA ARG A 9 4.07 11.41 -3.37
C ARG A 9 4.45 9.99 -3.76
N GLU A 10 5.57 9.86 -4.47
CA GLU A 10 6.19 8.55 -4.70
C GLU A 10 6.59 7.90 -3.37
N ALA A 11 6.39 6.59 -3.30
CA ALA A 11 6.82 5.78 -2.18
C ALA A 11 8.36 5.70 -2.12
N ARG A 12 8.88 5.51 -0.92
CA ARG A 12 10.31 5.38 -0.64
C ARG A 12 10.53 4.15 0.23
N ASP A 13 11.76 3.66 0.31
CA ASP A 13 12.11 2.50 1.13
C ASP A 13 11.64 2.63 2.59
N GLY A 14 11.69 3.84 3.15
CA GLY A 14 11.22 4.14 4.51
C GLY A 14 9.70 3.95 4.73
N ASP A 15 8.91 3.87 3.66
CA ASP A 15 7.47 3.68 3.72
C ASP A 15 7.07 2.20 3.79
N TYR A 16 8.01 1.27 3.60
CA TYR A 16 7.75 -0.17 3.47
C TYR A 16 6.86 -0.72 4.58
N ALA A 17 7.18 -0.43 5.84
CA ALA A 17 6.40 -0.92 6.97
C ALA A 17 4.94 -0.41 6.96
N SER A 18 4.72 0.84 6.56
CA SER A 18 3.36 1.40 6.44
C SER A 18 2.59 0.80 5.27
N LEU A 19 3.26 0.54 4.15
CA LEU A 19 2.68 -0.10 2.97
C LEU A 19 2.26 -1.54 3.25
N VAL A 20 3.12 -2.34 3.90
CA VAL A 20 2.78 -3.69 4.36
C VAL A 20 1.61 -3.65 5.34
N ALA A 21 1.60 -2.71 6.30
CA ALA A 21 0.50 -2.59 7.24
C ALA A 21 -0.84 -2.25 6.55
N LEU A 22 -0.83 -1.46 5.48
CA LEU A 22 -2.01 -1.19 4.67
C LEU A 22 -2.47 -2.44 3.89
N GLU A 23 -1.55 -3.14 3.25
CA GLU A 23 -1.85 -4.39 2.53
C GLU A 23 -2.51 -5.42 3.45
N GLN A 24 -1.97 -5.62 4.65
CA GLN A 24 -2.52 -6.58 5.62
C GLN A 24 -3.93 -6.16 6.09
N LYS A 25 -4.24 -4.87 6.16
CA LYS A 25 -5.60 -4.38 6.42
C LYS A 25 -6.56 -4.69 5.27
N VAL A 26 -6.11 -4.57 4.02
CA VAL A 26 -6.90 -4.95 2.83
C VAL A 26 -7.20 -6.45 2.85
N ILE A 27 -6.17 -7.28 3.05
CA ILE A 27 -6.33 -8.74 3.15
C ILE A 27 -7.29 -9.12 4.26
N ALA A 28 -7.16 -8.50 5.45
CA ALA A 28 -8.04 -8.76 6.57
C ALA A 28 -9.51 -8.39 6.25
N ALA A 29 -9.74 -7.29 5.53
CA ALA A 29 -11.07 -6.87 5.10
C ALA A 29 -11.67 -7.78 4.02
N GLU A 30 -10.85 -8.35 3.14
CA GLU A 30 -11.29 -9.23 2.05
C GLU A 30 -11.48 -10.69 2.49
N ARG A 31 -10.77 -11.13 3.54
CA ARG A 31 -10.79 -12.51 4.06
C ARG A 31 -12.19 -13.10 4.30
N PRO A 32 -13.18 -12.36 4.83
CA PRO A 32 -14.54 -12.87 4.99
C PRO A 32 -15.24 -13.19 3.66
N TYR A 33 -14.78 -12.59 2.56
CA TYR A 33 -15.41 -12.65 1.24
C TYR A 33 -14.61 -13.48 0.22
N ASN A 34 -13.34 -13.78 0.51
CA ASN A 34 -12.47 -14.55 -0.36
C ASN A 34 -11.81 -15.70 0.40
N THR A 35 -12.46 -16.86 0.37
CA THR A 35 -11.99 -18.10 1.01
C THR A 35 -10.76 -18.72 0.31
N SER A 36 -10.38 -18.23 -0.86
CA SER A 36 -9.19 -18.67 -1.60
C SER A 36 -7.92 -17.94 -1.15
N LEU A 37 -8.04 -16.92 -0.29
CA LEU A 37 -6.88 -16.27 0.31
C LEU A 37 -6.10 -17.23 1.20
N LYS A 38 -4.77 -17.17 1.10
CA LYS A 38 -3.89 -17.94 1.98
C LYS A 38 -4.23 -17.63 3.44
N LYS A 39 -4.29 -18.68 4.25
CA LYS A 39 -4.61 -18.55 5.68
C LYS A 39 -3.55 -17.76 6.43
N GLU A 40 -2.29 -17.90 6.02
CA GLU A 40 -1.09 -17.32 6.62
C GLU A 40 -0.20 -16.72 5.52
N ASP A 41 0.56 -15.67 5.85
CA ASP A 41 1.55 -15.01 4.99
C ASP A 41 1.04 -14.66 3.58
N ALA A 42 -0.19 -14.14 3.51
CA ALA A 42 -0.71 -13.55 2.29
C ALA A 42 -0.03 -12.19 2.08
N TYR A 43 0.68 -12.04 0.96
CA TYR A 43 1.19 -10.78 0.43
C TYR A 43 0.67 -10.66 -1.01
N TYR A 44 0.14 -9.50 -1.37
CA TYR A 44 -0.40 -9.20 -2.70
C TYR A 44 0.62 -8.54 -3.60
N TYR A 45 1.51 -7.74 -3.01
CA TYR A 45 2.44 -6.91 -3.75
C TYR A 45 3.88 -7.21 -3.34
N ASP A 46 4.77 -7.23 -4.32
CA ASP A 46 6.21 -7.13 -4.09
C ASP A 46 6.54 -5.64 -3.92
N ILE A 47 6.33 -5.11 -2.72
CA ILE A 47 6.45 -3.67 -2.43
C ILE A 47 7.88 -3.18 -2.68
N GLU A 48 8.90 -3.98 -2.35
CA GLU A 48 10.31 -3.62 -2.60
C GLU A 48 10.57 -3.48 -4.11
N LYS A 49 10.03 -4.40 -4.92
CA LYS A 49 10.11 -4.30 -6.37
C LYS A 49 9.36 -3.08 -6.91
N LEU A 50 8.14 -2.82 -6.42
CA LEU A 50 7.34 -1.67 -6.85
C LEU A 50 7.95 -0.31 -6.50
N ILE A 51 8.82 -0.25 -5.49
CA ILE A 51 9.58 0.96 -5.15
C ILE A 51 10.84 1.08 -6.02
N SER A 52 11.52 -0.03 -6.30
CA SER A 52 12.83 -0.03 -6.96
C SER A 52 12.80 -0.14 -8.49
N ASP A 53 11.69 -0.62 -9.07
CA ASP A 53 11.57 -0.85 -10.51
C ASP A 53 11.19 0.43 -11.27
N HIS A 54 12.02 0.79 -12.26
CA HIS A 54 11.88 1.98 -13.10
C HIS A 54 10.63 1.99 -14.00
N ASP A 55 10.10 0.81 -14.34
CA ASP A 55 8.89 0.68 -15.16
C ASP A 55 7.62 0.71 -14.29
N SER A 56 7.78 0.76 -12.96
CA SER A 56 6.68 0.83 -12.02
C SER A 56 6.62 2.18 -11.33
N ARG A 57 5.45 2.49 -10.74
CA ARG A 57 5.29 3.65 -9.87
C ARG A 57 4.36 3.32 -8.74
N LEU A 58 4.89 3.28 -7.52
CA LEU A 58 4.12 3.23 -6.28
C LEU A 58 4.00 4.64 -5.68
N VAL A 59 2.78 5.05 -5.34
CA VAL A 59 2.49 6.33 -4.69
C VAL A 59 1.79 6.13 -3.36
N VAL A 60 2.05 7.04 -2.43
CA VAL A 60 1.39 7.11 -1.13
C VAL A 60 0.64 8.43 -0.98
N GLY A 61 -0.53 8.35 -0.35
CA GLY A 61 -1.27 9.51 0.13
C GLY A 61 -1.02 9.70 1.62
N GLU A 62 -0.50 10.87 1.99
CA GLU A 62 -0.09 11.21 3.35
C GLU A 62 -0.92 12.37 3.90
N VAL A 63 -1.33 12.28 5.17
CA VAL A 63 -1.93 13.39 5.94
C VAL A 63 -1.18 13.50 7.25
N SER A 64 -0.58 14.67 7.51
CA SER A 64 0.15 14.97 8.76
C SER A 64 1.24 13.94 9.10
N GLY A 65 2.02 13.47 8.12
CA GLY A 65 3.08 12.48 8.36
C GLY A 65 2.62 11.02 8.29
N ALA A 66 1.30 10.76 8.25
CA ALA A 66 0.76 9.42 8.25
C ALA A 66 0.32 9.00 6.84
N ILE A 67 0.82 7.85 6.38
CA ILE A 67 0.37 7.23 5.12
C ILE A 67 -1.02 6.62 5.36
N ILE A 68 -2.01 7.11 4.62
CA ILE A 68 -3.41 6.70 4.73
C ILE A 68 -3.93 6.02 3.44
N ALA A 69 -3.20 6.13 2.34
CA ALA A 69 -3.57 5.58 1.05
C ALA A 69 -2.34 5.15 0.27
N THR A 70 -2.53 4.22 -0.65
CA THR A 70 -1.51 3.76 -1.60
C THR A 70 -2.15 3.44 -2.95
N GLY A 71 -1.37 3.52 -4.03
CA GLY A 71 -1.75 3.11 -5.37
C GLY A 71 -0.53 2.88 -6.23
N TYR A 72 -0.64 2.02 -7.23
CA TYR A 72 0.48 1.74 -8.13
C TYR A 72 0.05 1.55 -9.58
N VAL A 73 1.01 1.68 -10.48
CA VAL A 73 0.94 1.23 -11.87
C VAL A 73 2.23 0.47 -12.19
N GLN A 74 2.10 -0.57 -13.02
CA GLN A 74 3.17 -1.44 -13.50
C GLN A 74 2.81 -1.92 -14.91
#